data_AF-A0A183H602-F1
#
_entry.id   AF-A0A183H602-F1
#
_cell.length_a   1.000
_cell.length_b   1.000
_cell.length_c   1.000
_cell.angle_alpha   90.00
_cell.angle_beta   90.00
_cell.angle_gamma   90.00
#
_symmetry.space_group_name_H-M   'P 1'
#
loop_
_entity.id
_entity.type
_entity.pdbx_description
1 polymer ?
#
loop_
_entity_poly.entity_id
_entity_poly.type
_entity_poly.pdbx_seq_one_letter_code
_entity_poly.pdbx_strand_id
1 'polypeptide(L)'
;LFKELDNSQYNPEELICGGCSDVVGAQVCGRHGVDFLEFKCRFCCSVAVYFCFGTTHFCTACHDDFQRLMSLPTKLLPKCPAGPKAVQLDGNECPLKIKHPPTGEEFPLGCGICRNINTF
;
A
#
# COMPACT_ATOMS: atom_id res chain seq x y z
N LEU A 1 0.17 16.10 31.06
CA LEU A 1 -0.36 16.14 29.68
C LEU A 1 0.77 15.78 28.73
N PHE A 2 0.79 14.55 28.25
CA PHE A 2 1.74 14.10 27.25
C PHE A 2 1.39 14.82 25.93
N LYS A 3 2.23 15.77 25.52
CA LYS A 3 2.21 16.27 24.14
C LYS A 3 2.85 15.17 23.30
N GLU A 4 2.03 14.47 22.55
CA GLU A 4 2.49 13.54 21.52
C GLU A 4 3.39 14.30 20.56
N LEU A 5 4.61 13.79 20.39
CA LEU A 5 5.56 14.24 19.37
C LEU A 5 5.13 13.63 18.03
N ASP A 6 4.00 14.06 17.49
CA ASP A 6 3.71 13.81 16.08
C ASP A 6 4.45 14.87 15.25
N ASN A 7 5.70 14.55 14.93
CA ASN A 7 6.56 15.40 14.11
C ASN A 7 6.48 15.00 12.63
N SER A 8 5.45 14.24 12.22
CA SER A 8 5.18 13.98 10.82
C SER A 8 4.31 15.12 10.26
N GLN A 9 4.91 16.01 9.47
CA GLN A 9 4.15 16.90 8.59
C GLN A 9 3.54 16.06 7.48
N TYR A 10 2.46 15.34 7.76
CA TYR A 10 1.68 14.66 6.73
C TYR A 10 0.57 15.59 6.21
N ASN A 11 0.20 15.43 4.94
CA ASN A 11 -0.94 16.14 4.36
C ASN A 11 -2.22 15.32 4.57
N PRO A 12 -3.22 15.80 5.33
CA PRO A 12 -4.46 15.05 5.57
C PRO A 12 -5.23 14.72 4.28
N GLU A 13 -5.07 15.52 3.23
CA GLU A 13 -5.73 15.27 1.93
C GLU A 13 -5.19 14.02 1.21
N GLU A 14 -4.02 13.51 1.64
CA GLU A 14 -3.42 12.30 1.08
C GLU A 14 -3.85 11.02 1.81
N LEU A 15 -4.63 11.14 2.91
CA LEU A 15 -5.18 10.01 3.66
C LEU A 15 -6.55 9.60 3.11
N ILE A 16 -6.53 8.98 1.93
CA ILE A 16 -7.74 8.55 1.23
C ILE A 16 -7.90 7.04 1.36
N CYS A 17 -9.07 6.57 1.80
CA CYS A 17 -9.36 5.14 1.92
C CYS A 17 -9.44 4.47 0.55
N GLY A 18 -9.20 3.15 0.49
CA GLY A 18 -9.17 2.42 -0.79
C GLY A 18 -10.46 2.50 -1.59
N GLY A 19 -11.62 2.67 -0.95
CA GLY A 19 -12.89 2.89 -1.65
C GLY A 19 -12.98 4.24 -2.37
N CYS A 20 -12.35 5.29 -1.83
CA CYS A 20 -12.31 6.62 -2.44
C CYS A 20 -11.13 6.82 -3.40
N SER A 21 -10.14 5.92 -3.38
CA SER A 21 -8.95 5.94 -4.23
C SER A 21 -8.86 4.76 -5.21
N ASP A 22 -9.98 4.12 -5.54
CA ASP A 22 -10.01 2.98 -6.47
C ASP A 22 -9.75 3.42 -7.92
N VAL A 23 -8.47 3.48 -8.30
CA VAL A 23 -8.01 3.87 -9.63
C VAL A 23 -8.01 2.74 -10.66
N VAL A 24 -8.35 1.51 -10.25
CA VAL A 24 -8.25 0.32 -11.11
C VAL A 24 -9.58 -0.41 -11.29
N GLY A 25 -10.65 -0.01 -10.60
CA GLY A 25 -11.96 -0.67 -10.66
C GLY A 25 -11.92 -2.04 -9.98
N ALA A 26 -11.57 -2.04 -8.70
CA ALA A 26 -11.44 -3.24 -7.88
C ALA A 26 -12.76 -4.03 -7.81
N GLN A 27 -12.64 -5.34 -7.63
CA GLN A 27 -13.80 -6.19 -7.37
C GLN A 27 -14.42 -5.81 -6.01
N VAL A 28 -15.69 -5.44 -6.04
CA VAL A 28 -16.46 -5.05 -4.85
C VAL A 28 -16.76 -6.27 -4.00
N CYS A 29 -16.55 -6.18 -2.69
CA CYS A 29 -16.87 -7.27 -1.79
C CYS A 29 -18.39 -7.42 -1.68
N GLY A 30 -18.92 -8.63 -1.95
CA GLY A 30 -20.36 -8.89 -1.84
C GLY A 30 -20.96 -8.73 -0.43
N ARG A 31 -20.12 -8.68 0.62
CA ARG A 31 -20.58 -8.48 2.02
C ARG A 31 -20.34 -7.08 2.55
N HIS A 32 -19.23 -6.45 2.16
CA HIS A 32 -18.77 -5.20 2.77
C HIS A 32 -18.55 -4.07 1.75
N GLY A 33 -19.04 -4.24 0.52
CA GLY A 33 -18.87 -3.24 -0.53
C GLY A 33 -17.41 -2.87 -0.73
N VAL A 34 -17.13 -1.57 -0.61
CA VAL A 34 -15.80 -0.97 -0.69
C VAL A 34 -15.30 -0.43 0.67
N ASP A 35 -16.06 -0.62 1.75
CA ASP A 35 -15.80 -0.01 3.07
C ASP A 35 -14.44 -0.42 3.64
N PHE A 36 -14.04 -1.67 3.38
CA PHE A 36 -12.76 -2.23 3.79
C PHE A 36 -11.86 -2.55 2.60
N LEU A 37 -12.05 -1.86 1.46
CA LEU A 37 -11.15 -2.00 0.33
C LEU A 37 -9.77 -1.45 0.72
N GLU A 38 -8.77 -2.33 0.67
CA GLU A 38 -7.37 -1.96 0.90
C GLU A 38 -6.59 -2.02 -0.42
N PHE A 39 -5.57 -1.17 -0.53
CA PHE A 39 -4.60 -1.20 -1.61
C PHE A 39 -3.22 -1.61 -1.11
N LYS A 40 -2.46 -2.24 -2.00
CA LYS A 40 -1.04 -2.48 -1.82
C LYS A 40 -0.28 -1.17 -2.06
N CYS A 41 0.74 -0.90 -1.25
CA CYS A 41 1.74 0.12 -1.57
C CYS A 41 2.40 -0.22 -2.93
N ARG A 42 2.40 0.72 -3.87
CA ARG A 42 2.98 0.51 -5.21
C ARG A 42 4.42 0.01 -5.16
N PHE A 43 5.18 0.47 -4.18
CA PHE A 43 6.63 0.27 -4.06
C PHE A 43 7.06 -0.87 -3.13
N CYS A 44 6.15 -1.53 -2.40
CA CYS A 44 6.52 -2.66 -1.53
C CYS A 44 5.35 -3.60 -1.23
N CYS A 45 5.61 -4.68 -0.51
CA CYS A 45 4.61 -5.63 -0.03
C CYS A 45 4.04 -5.20 1.33
N SER A 46 3.44 -4.02 1.39
CA SER A 46 2.72 -3.50 2.57
C SER A 46 1.37 -2.92 2.16
N VAL A 47 0.44 -2.84 3.11
CA VAL A 47 -0.83 -2.12 2.91
C VAL A 47 -0.54 -0.63 2.80
N ALA A 48 -1.25 0.04 1.90
CA ALA A 48 -1.15 1.48 1.71
C ALA A 48 -1.90 2.25 2.81
N VAL A 49 -1.40 3.44 3.11
CA VAL A 49 -1.98 4.41 4.05
C VAL A 49 -2.28 5.72 3.33
N TYR A 50 -1.41 6.10 2.40
CA TYR A 50 -1.50 7.34 1.64
C TYR A 50 -1.86 7.06 0.19
N PHE A 51 -2.56 8.01 -0.42
CA PHE A 51 -2.83 8.09 -1.83
C PHE A 51 -2.46 9.48 -2.34
N CYS A 52 -1.41 9.55 -3.14
CA CYS A 52 -0.85 10.82 -3.58
C CYS A 52 -1.02 10.98 -5.11
N PHE A 53 -1.04 12.24 -5.55
CA PHE A 53 -1.04 12.61 -6.97
C PHE A 53 -2.21 12.03 -7.78
N GLY A 54 -3.31 11.65 -7.11
CA GLY A 54 -4.49 11.06 -7.74
C GLY A 54 -4.26 9.70 -8.40
N THR A 55 -3.12 9.04 -8.16
CA THR A 55 -2.76 7.82 -8.91
C THR A 55 -2.00 6.76 -8.12
N THR A 56 -1.36 7.11 -7.00
CA THR A 56 -0.32 6.25 -6.42
C THR A 56 -0.53 5.99 -4.95
N HIS A 57 -0.59 4.72 -4.56
CA HIS A 57 -0.71 4.29 -3.17
C HIS A 57 0.65 4.04 -2.50
N PHE A 58 0.82 4.55 -1.27
CA PHE A 58 2.04 4.40 -0.47
C PHE A 58 1.75 3.89 0.95
N CYS A 59 2.60 3.01 1.46
CA CYS A 59 2.73 2.84 2.92
C CYS A 59 3.54 4.00 3.50
N THR A 60 3.45 4.24 4.82
CA THR A 60 4.13 5.37 5.49
C THR A 60 5.62 5.44 5.16
N ALA A 61 6.35 4.32 5.30
CA ALA A 61 7.78 4.32 5.05
C ALA A 61 8.16 4.60 3.58
N CYS A 62 7.32 4.21 2.62
CA CYS A 62 7.55 4.59 1.21
C CYS A 62 7.10 6.02 0.92
N HIS A 63 6.08 6.51 1.61
CA HIS A 63 5.64 7.90 1.52
C HIS A 63 6.75 8.84 1.97
N ASP A 64 7.43 8.58 3.08
CA ASP A 64 8.57 9.40 3.56
C ASP A 64 9.74 9.54 2.56
N ASP A 65 9.81 8.65 1.56
CA ASP A 65 10.88 8.55 0.57
C ASP A 65 10.34 8.62 -0.87
N PHE A 66 9.12 9.15 -1.05
CA PHE A 66 8.38 9.08 -2.31
C PHE A 66 9.15 9.72 -3.48
N GLN A 67 9.87 10.83 -3.24
CA GLN A 67 10.63 11.54 -4.27
C GLN A 67 11.69 10.62 -4.92
N ARG A 68 12.42 9.86 -4.09
CA ARG A 68 13.40 8.90 -4.57
C ARG A 68 12.71 7.75 -5.28
N LEU A 69 11.70 7.15 -4.66
CA LEU A 69 11.02 5.97 -5.18
C LEU A 69 10.36 6.22 -6.54
N MET A 70 9.70 7.37 -6.72
CA MET A 70 9.07 7.77 -7.99
C MET A 70 10.09 7.99 -9.11
N SER A 71 11.36 8.28 -8.77
CA SER A 71 12.44 8.46 -9.74
C SER A 71 13.15 7.16 -10.14
N LEU A 72 12.93 6.06 -9.40
CA LEU A 72 13.57 4.78 -9.70
C LEU A 72 12.97 4.13 -10.95
N PRO A 73 13.80 3.70 -11.92
CA PRO A 73 13.34 2.84 -13.00
C PRO A 73 12.71 1.55 -12.46
N THR A 74 11.56 1.13 -12.99
CA THR A 74 10.81 -0.06 -12.53
C THR A 74 11.67 -1.32 -12.42
N LYS A 75 12.63 -1.50 -13.34
CA LYS A 75 13.58 -2.63 -13.35
C LYS A 75 14.49 -2.72 -12.11
N LEU A 76 14.64 -1.63 -11.37
CA LEU A 76 15.45 -1.54 -10.15
C LEU A 76 14.60 -1.71 -8.87
N LEU A 77 13.28 -1.81 -8.99
CA LEU A 77 12.42 -2.08 -7.85
C LEU A 77 12.61 -3.55 -7.39
N PRO A 78 12.60 -3.81 -6.08
CA PRO A 78 12.71 -5.16 -5.55
C PRO A 78 11.54 -6.03 -6.00
N LYS A 79 11.80 -7.33 -6.17
CA LYS A 79 10.75 -8.30 -6.45
C LYS A 79 10.11 -8.74 -5.13
N CYS A 80 8.90 -9.27 -5.23
CA CYS A 80 8.26 -9.90 -4.08
C CYS A 80 9.18 -11.02 -3.51
N PRO A 81 9.47 -11.04 -2.20
CA PRO A 81 8.98 -10.14 -1.16
C PRO A 81 9.73 -8.79 -1.10
N ALA A 82 8.99 -7.69 -1.27
CA ALA A 82 9.55 -6.34 -1.31
C ALA A 82 9.27 -5.59 0.00
N GLY A 83 10.31 -5.03 0.60
CA GLY A 83 10.24 -4.17 1.77
C GLY A 83 10.10 -2.70 1.38
N PRO A 84 9.76 -1.82 2.34
CA PRO A 84 9.68 -0.38 2.09
C PRO A 84 11.00 0.21 1.58
N LYS A 85 10.94 1.40 0.98
CA LYS A 85 12.13 2.15 0.51
C LYS A 85 13.01 1.35 -0.46
N ALA A 86 12.39 0.56 -1.34
CA ALA A 86 13.05 -0.28 -2.35
C ALA A 86 14.04 -1.32 -1.78
N VAL A 87 13.74 -1.88 -0.60
CA VAL A 87 14.54 -2.94 0.03
C VAL A 87 14.05 -4.32 -0.45
N GLN A 88 14.96 -5.19 -0.88
CA GLN A 88 14.65 -6.60 -1.11
C GLN A 88 14.60 -7.33 0.24
N LEU A 89 13.48 -8.00 0.54
CA LEU A 89 13.40 -8.85 1.73
C LEU A 89 13.95 -10.24 1.41
N ASP A 90 14.39 -10.91 2.47
CA ASP A 90 14.81 -12.30 2.43
C ASP A 90 13.60 -13.25 2.34
N GLY A 91 13.84 -14.46 1.80
CA GLY A 91 12.84 -15.51 1.67
C GLY A 91 11.94 -15.37 0.44
N ASN A 92 10.92 -16.23 0.37
CA ASN A 92 10.06 -16.38 -0.80
C ASN A 92 8.57 -16.14 -0.49
N GLU A 93 8.23 -15.83 0.75
CA GLU A 93 6.83 -15.61 1.17
C GLU A 93 6.51 -14.11 1.16
N CYS A 94 5.43 -13.72 0.47
CA CYS A 94 4.96 -12.35 0.47
C CYS A 94 4.40 -11.96 1.85
N PRO A 95 4.82 -10.83 2.46
CA PRO A 95 4.23 -10.34 3.72
C PRO A 95 2.70 -10.15 3.67
N LEU A 96 2.14 -9.88 2.48
CA LEU A 96 0.70 -9.71 2.26
C LEU A 96 -0.04 -11.02 2.02
N LYS A 97 0.68 -12.14 1.95
CA LYS A 97 0.15 -13.52 1.76
C LYS A 97 -0.83 -13.63 0.58
N ILE A 98 -0.58 -12.86 -0.48
CA ILE A 98 -1.40 -12.81 -1.69
C ILE A 98 -0.49 -12.74 -2.91
N LYS A 99 -0.92 -13.36 -4.02
CA LYS A 99 -0.28 -13.14 -5.32
C LYS A 99 -0.67 -11.76 -5.83
N HIS A 100 0.31 -10.97 -6.21
CA HIS A 100 0.12 -9.62 -6.73
C HIS A 100 1.03 -9.36 -7.93
N PRO A 101 0.73 -8.34 -8.77
CA PRO A 101 1.60 -7.90 -9.85
C PRO A 101 2.99 -7.47 -9.36
N PRO A 102 3.97 -7.31 -10.26
CA PRO A 102 5.28 -6.78 -9.91
C PRO A 102 5.24 -5.46 -9.12
N THR A 103 6.28 -5.21 -8.31
CA THR A 103 6.47 -3.91 -7.64
C THR A 103 6.55 -2.79 -8.68
N GLY A 104 5.85 -1.68 -8.44
CA GLY A 104 5.68 -0.59 -9.40
C GLY A 104 4.29 -0.52 -10.04
N GLU A 105 3.40 -1.46 -9.72
CA GLU A 105 2.02 -1.49 -10.20
C GLU A 105 1.01 -1.32 -9.04
N GLU A 106 -0.07 -0.59 -9.31
CA GLU A 106 -1.20 -0.44 -8.39
C GLU A 106 -1.95 -1.76 -8.26
N PHE A 107 -2.32 -2.14 -7.04
CA PHE A 107 -3.01 -3.41 -6.82
C PHE A 107 -4.01 -3.32 -5.66
N PRO A 108 -5.31 -3.55 -5.92
CA PRO A 108 -6.31 -3.61 -4.89
C PRO A 108 -6.16 -4.96 -4.19
N LEU A 109 -5.95 -4.93 -2.89
CA LEU A 109 -5.89 -6.16 -2.11
C LEU A 109 -7.29 -6.73 -1.86
N GLY A 110 -8.33 -5.89 -1.96
CA GLY A 110 -9.71 -6.27 -1.68
C GLY A 110 -10.08 -6.06 -0.21
N CYS A 111 -11.15 -6.71 0.25
CA CYS A 111 -11.69 -6.51 1.59
C CYS A 111 -10.72 -6.99 2.69
N GLY A 112 -10.19 -6.06 3.49
CA GLY A 112 -9.27 -6.33 4.60
C GLY A 112 -9.83 -7.28 5.65
N ILE A 113 -11.13 -7.18 5.97
CA ILE A 113 -11.79 -8.13 6.88
C ILE A 113 -11.77 -9.54 6.30
N CYS A 114 -12.30 -9.71 5.08
CA CYS A 114 -12.43 -11.02 4.45
C CYS A 114 -11.08 -11.73 4.26
N ARG A 115 -10.02 -10.96 3.98
CA ARG A 115 -8.66 -11.49 3.81
C ARG A 115 -8.04 -12.02 5.09
N ASN A 116 -8.45 -11.47 6.22
CA ASN A 116 -7.91 -11.81 7.54
C ASN A 116 -8.80 -12.77 8.34
N ILE A 117 -9.88 -13.31 7.77
CA ILE A 117 -10.80 -14.25 8.47
C ILE A 117 -10.06 -15.49 9.00
N ASN A 118 -8.98 -15.93 8.34
CA ASN A 118 -8.20 -17.10 8.77
C ASN A 118 -7.05 -16.74 9.74
N THR A 119 -6.93 -15.48 10.16
CA THR A 119 -5.88 -15.02 11.08
C THR A 119 -6.41 -14.63 12.47
N PHE A 120 -7.71 -14.82 12.72
CA PHE A 120 -8.36 -14.62 14.02
C PHE A 120 -8.82 -15.94 14.64
#